data_AF-A0A9D7C822-F1
#
_entry.id   AF-A0A9D7C822-F1
#
_cell.length_a   1.000
_cell.length_b   1.000
_cell.length_c   1.000
_cell.angle_alpha   90.00
_cell.angle_beta   90.00
_cell.angle_gamma   90.00
#
_symmetry.space_group_name_H-M   'P 1'
#
loop_
_entity.id
_entity.type
_entity.pdbx_description
1 polymer ?
#
loop_
_entity_poly.entity_id
_entity_poly.type
_entity_poly.pdbx_seq_one_letter_code
_entity_poly.pdbx_strand_id
1 'polypeptide(L)'
;MKISKLTNAVSLVAVMLLAACSVDGPPTAPAQRPLDGTITEGTSLRDQAAIRARRDSLLVVRDSVLAAAVLTQDANQAEYALERTAWNASGNEFQLLGLRNLLSSLTLLRCSPLQFYLAAGVIGPAGGTLWVGPHKLVIPANALSQYQLIIATVPMGSLVRVQFAPHGLTFSQPAQLTMSYSHCAPPGNAQFRVAYVGSGMNILELPPSIDNRPASKVTGQIDHFSSYMIAY
;
A
#
# COMPACT_ATOMS: atom_id res chain seq x y z
N MET A 1 33.80 -24.28 4.92
CA MET A 1 32.68 -25.16 5.29
C MET A 1 32.48 -25.10 6.80
N LYS A 2 31.51 -24.32 7.27
CA LYS A 2 30.93 -24.36 8.62
C LYS A 2 29.62 -23.58 8.56
N ILE A 3 28.51 -24.32 8.46
CA ILE A 3 27.15 -23.79 8.47
C ILE A 3 26.70 -23.84 9.93
N SER A 4 26.46 -22.69 10.54
CA SER A 4 25.84 -22.60 11.87
C SER A 4 24.55 -21.81 11.79
N LYS A 5 23.49 -22.54 12.14
CA LYS A 5 22.10 -22.14 12.34
C LYS A 5 21.95 -20.79 13.04
N LEU A 6 21.09 -19.93 12.50
CA LEU A 6 20.20 -19.08 13.31
C LEU A 6 18.82 -19.08 12.66
N THR A 7 17.97 -19.97 13.17
CA THR A 7 16.53 -19.77 13.26
C THR A 7 16.26 -18.48 14.02
N ASN A 8 15.47 -17.57 13.46
CA ASN A 8 14.66 -16.67 14.27
C ASN A 8 13.34 -16.32 13.57
N ALA A 9 12.28 -16.67 14.28
CA ALA A 9 10.91 -16.41 13.94
C ALA A 9 10.59 -14.93 14.15
N VAL A 10 10.01 -14.27 13.15
CA VAL A 10 9.05 -13.17 13.37
C VAL A 10 8.00 -13.28 12.27
N SER A 11 7.02 -14.16 12.51
CA SER A 11 5.75 -14.14 11.79
C SER A 11 4.70 -14.25 12.86
N LEU A 12 4.00 -13.14 13.14
CA LEU A 12 2.62 -13.09 13.58
C LEU A 12 2.25 -11.62 13.83
N VAL A 13 1.47 -11.03 12.94
CA VAL A 13 0.46 -10.04 13.32
C VAL A 13 -0.86 -10.55 12.75
N ALA A 14 -1.44 -11.52 13.45
CA ALA A 14 -2.83 -11.87 13.27
C ALA A 14 -3.64 -10.84 14.06
N VAL A 15 -4.22 -9.85 13.37
CA VAL A 15 -5.21 -8.97 13.96
C VAL A 15 -6.50 -9.76 14.11
N MET A 16 -6.79 -10.24 15.32
CA MET A 16 -8.09 -10.80 15.68
C MET A 16 -9.15 -9.70 15.61
N LEU A 17 -10.10 -9.83 14.67
CA LEU A 17 -11.38 -9.13 14.76
C LEU A 17 -12.30 -9.92 15.70
N LEU A 18 -12.69 -9.30 16.80
CA LEU A 18 -13.82 -9.72 17.62
C LEU A 18 -15.12 -9.49 16.85
N ALA A 19 -15.79 -10.58 16.47
CA ALA A 19 -17.20 -10.56 16.09
C ALA A 19 -18.04 -10.61 17.37
N ALA A 20 -18.81 -9.55 17.64
CA ALA A 20 -19.82 -9.52 18.69
C ALA A 20 -21.21 -9.66 18.08
N CYS A 21 -22.04 -10.42 18.79
CA CYS A 21 -23.33 -11.01 18.43
C CYS A 21 -24.44 -10.03 17.99
N SER A 22 -25.40 -10.52 17.19
CA SER A 22 -26.81 -10.61 17.60
C SER A 22 -27.70 -11.33 16.57
N VAL A 23 -28.81 -11.82 17.10
CA VAL A 23 -29.67 -12.94 16.66
C VAL A 23 -30.85 -12.48 15.79
N ASP A 24 -31.38 -13.42 15.01
CA ASP A 24 -32.40 -13.33 13.94
C ASP A 24 -33.80 -12.77 14.26
N GLY A 25 -34.44 -12.24 13.21
CA GLY A 25 -35.91 -12.16 13.05
C GLY A 25 -36.36 -11.45 11.75
N PRO A 26 -37.06 -12.11 10.80
CA PRO A 26 -37.57 -11.51 9.56
C PRO A 26 -39.12 -11.34 9.59
N PRO A 27 -39.80 -10.97 8.47
CA PRO A 27 -39.98 -9.62 7.96
C PRO A 27 -41.47 -9.18 7.99
N THR A 28 -41.75 -7.88 8.02
CA THR A 28 -43.08 -7.37 7.63
C THR A 28 -42.93 -6.09 6.81
N ALA A 29 -43.45 -6.13 5.59
CA ALA A 29 -43.68 -5.00 4.70
C ALA A 29 -44.91 -5.33 3.82
N PRO A 30 -45.57 -4.36 3.15
CA PRO A 30 -45.35 -2.91 3.16
C PRO A 30 -46.63 -2.09 3.43
N ALA A 31 -46.47 -0.83 3.85
CA ALA A 31 -47.50 0.20 3.67
C ALA A 31 -46.96 1.24 2.68
N GLN A 32 -47.60 1.35 1.53
CA GLN A 32 -47.28 2.32 0.47
C GLN A 32 -48.08 3.62 0.66
N ARG A 33 -47.38 4.74 0.40
CA ARG A 33 -47.80 6.04 -0.21
C ARG A 33 -47.33 7.26 0.60
N PRO A 34 -47.19 8.46 -0.01
CA PRO A 34 -47.20 8.81 -1.45
C PRO A 34 -45.91 9.54 -1.90
N LEU A 35 -45.76 9.67 -3.23
CA LEU A 35 -44.82 10.60 -3.87
C LEU A 35 -45.17 12.05 -3.48
N ASP A 36 -44.19 12.78 -2.95
CA ASP A 36 -44.10 14.22 -3.17
C ASP A 36 -42.64 14.69 -3.02
N GLY A 37 -42.28 15.70 -3.80
CA GLY A 37 -40.91 15.99 -4.17
C GLY A 37 -40.08 16.82 -3.18
N THR A 38 -38.79 16.91 -3.56
CA THR A 38 -37.81 17.96 -3.26
C THR A 38 -36.96 17.80 -2.00
N ILE A 39 -35.67 18.10 -2.22
CA ILE A 39 -34.58 18.38 -1.29
C ILE A 39 -33.71 17.15 -0.96
N THR A 40 -32.52 17.16 -1.56
CA THR A 40 -31.31 16.43 -1.18
C THR A 40 -31.24 16.18 0.33
N GLU A 41 -31.39 14.92 0.73
CA GLU A 41 -31.22 14.45 2.10
C GLU A 41 -29.81 14.81 2.58
N GLY A 42 -29.74 15.84 3.42
CA GLY A 42 -28.63 16.00 4.34
C GLY A 42 -28.60 14.76 5.23
N THR A 43 -27.47 14.08 5.27
CA THR A 43 -27.22 12.91 6.13
C THR A 43 -27.71 13.24 7.53
N SER A 44 -28.53 12.37 8.14
CA SER A 44 -29.18 12.69 9.41
C SER A 44 -28.13 12.99 10.48
N LEU A 45 -28.48 13.79 11.49
CA LEU A 45 -27.56 14.12 12.59
C LEU A 45 -26.96 12.88 13.27
N ARG A 46 -27.73 11.78 13.32
CA ARG A 46 -27.28 10.48 13.83
C ARG A 46 -26.23 9.85 12.91
N ASP A 47 -26.44 9.89 11.61
CA ASP A 47 -25.48 9.38 10.62
C ASP A 47 -24.17 10.17 10.67
N GLN A 48 -24.25 11.49 10.80
CA GLN A 48 -23.06 12.33 10.97
C GLN A 48 -22.29 12.01 12.25
N ALA A 49 -23.00 11.75 13.35
CA ALA A 49 -22.36 11.35 14.60
C ALA A 49 -21.65 9.99 14.48
N ALA A 50 -22.27 9.00 13.81
CA ALA A 50 -21.68 7.70 13.56
C ALA A 50 -20.43 7.79 12.66
N ILE A 51 -20.48 8.62 11.60
CA ILE A 51 -19.34 8.88 10.71
C ILE A 51 -18.17 9.48 11.50
N ARG A 52 -18.43 10.47 12.37
CA ARG A 52 -17.41 11.08 13.23
C ARG A 52 -16.81 10.05 14.18
N ALA A 53 -17.64 9.27 14.89
CA ALA A 53 -17.17 8.24 15.81
C ALA A 53 -16.29 7.19 15.11
N ARG A 54 -16.68 6.74 13.91
CA ARG A 54 -15.88 5.81 13.10
C ARG A 54 -14.52 6.42 12.77
N ARG A 55 -14.48 7.63 12.25
CA ARG A 55 -13.23 8.33 11.93
C ARG A 55 -12.33 8.44 13.17
N ASP A 56 -12.90 8.89 14.29
CA ASP A 56 -12.13 9.14 15.51
C ASP A 56 -11.55 7.83 16.08
N SER A 57 -12.29 6.71 16.03
CA SER A 57 -11.74 5.40 16.40
C SER A 57 -10.58 4.95 15.49
N LEU A 58 -10.65 5.23 14.19
CA LEU A 58 -9.57 4.91 13.24
C LEU A 58 -8.33 5.79 13.47
N LEU A 59 -8.51 7.04 13.91
CA LEU A 59 -7.38 7.93 14.24
C LEU A 59 -6.58 7.40 15.43
N VAL A 60 -7.25 6.84 16.45
CA VAL A 60 -6.56 6.19 17.58
C VAL A 60 -5.71 5.00 17.10
N VAL A 61 -6.26 4.15 16.22
CA VAL A 61 -5.52 3.01 15.66
C VAL A 61 -4.38 3.48 14.75
N ARG A 62 -4.57 4.55 13.97
CA ARG A 62 -3.50 5.16 13.18
C ARG A 62 -2.31 5.54 14.07
N ASP A 63 -2.58 6.21 15.19
CA ASP A 63 -1.53 6.72 16.07
C ASP A 63 -0.72 5.59 16.72
N SER A 64 -1.37 4.48 17.09
CA SER A 64 -0.65 3.30 17.59
C SER A 64 0.19 2.60 16.50
N VAL A 65 -0.31 2.53 15.26
CA VAL A 65 0.46 2.02 14.11
C VAL A 65 1.69 2.88 13.82
N LEU A 66 1.55 4.20 13.86
CA LEU A 66 2.67 5.12 13.65
C LEU A 66 3.71 5.02 14.77
N ALA A 67 3.29 4.85 16.03
CA ALA A 67 4.21 4.63 17.13
C ALA A 67 5.02 3.32 16.96
N ALA A 68 4.36 2.23 16.55
CA ALA A 68 5.02 0.96 16.28
C ALA A 68 5.99 1.02 15.08
N ALA A 69 5.69 1.88 14.09
CA ALA A 69 6.57 2.09 12.94
C ALA A 69 7.93 2.68 13.33
N VAL A 70 7.97 3.60 14.29
CA VAL A 70 9.24 4.18 14.78
C VAL A 70 10.14 3.10 15.36
N LEU A 71 9.60 2.25 16.23
CA LEU A 71 10.34 1.13 16.82
C LEU A 71 10.85 0.15 15.75
N THR A 72 10.04 -0.11 14.73
CA THR A 72 10.41 -0.98 13.61
C THR A 72 11.53 -0.35 12.80
N GLN A 73 11.45 0.95 12.50
CA GLN A 73 12.49 1.65 11.75
C GLN A 73 13.83 1.64 12.48
N ASP A 74 13.83 1.89 13.80
CA ASP A 74 15.04 1.86 14.63
C ASP A 74 15.67 0.46 14.65
N ALA A 75 14.84 -0.59 14.79
CA ALA A 75 15.32 -1.97 14.78
C ALA A 75 15.96 -2.38 13.43
N ASN A 76 15.52 -1.81 12.32
CA ASN A 76 16.05 -2.10 10.98
C ASN A 76 17.30 -1.26 10.62
N GLN A 77 17.71 -0.28 11.45
CA GLN A 77 18.75 0.67 11.06
C GLN A 77 20.12 0.00 10.84
N ALA A 78 20.50 -0.96 11.69
CA ALA A 78 21.75 -1.69 11.54
C ALA A 78 21.75 -2.60 10.31
N GLU A 79 20.64 -3.29 10.06
CA GLU A 79 20.48 -4.15 8.88
C GLU A 79 20.54 -3.34 7.58
N TYR A 80 19.86 -2.20 7.56
CA TYR A 80 19.92 -1.25 6.46
C TYR A 80 21.36 -0.78 6.18
N ALA A 81 22.12 -0.45 7.21
CA ALA A 81 23.52 -0.02 7.06
C ALA A 81 24.40 -1.14 6.44
N LEU A 82 24.17 -2.40 6.82
CA LEU A 82 24.85 -3.55 6.25
C LEU A 82 24.48 -3.76 4.77
N GLU A 83 23.19 -3.71 4.43
CA GLU A 83 22.74 -3.82 3.03
C GLU A 83 23.28 -2.69 2.15
N ARG A 84 23.30 -1.46 2.68
CA ARG A 84 23.87 -0.30 1.99
C ARG A 84 25.37 -0.45 1.75
N THR A 85 26.10 -0.97 2.74
CA THR A 85 27.54 -1.24 2.60
C THR A 85 27.80 -2.32 1.55
N ALA A 86 27.02 -3.41 1.56
CA ALA A 86 27.11 -4.48 0.57
C ALA A 86 26.74 -3.99 -0.85
N TRP A 87 25.72 -3.14 -0.97
CA TRP A 87 25.36 -2.50 -2.24
C TRP A 87 26.51 -1.65 -2.78
N ASN A 88 27.11 -0.80 -1.95
CA ASN A 88 28.22 0.05 -2.37
C ASN A 88 29.47 -0.77 -2.76
N ALA A 89 29.75 -1.87 -2.05
CA ALA A 89 30.88 -2.75 -2.31
C ALA A 89 30.74 -3.53 -3.63
N SER A 90 29.51 -3.82 -4.06
CA SER A 90 29.24 -4.63 -5.26
C SER A 90 29.21 -3.83 -6.57
N GLY A 91 29.32 -2.50 -6.51
CA GLY A 91 29.39 -1.63 -7.70
C GLY A 91 28.20 -1.80 -8.64
N ASN A 92 28.47 -2.05 -9.92
CA ASN A 92 27.45 -2.14 -10.97
C ASN A 92 26.86 -3.55 -11.14
N GLU A 93 27.40 -4.57 -10.45
CA GLU A 93 27.02 -5.97 -10.68
C GLU A 93 25.55 -6.24 -10.30
N PHE A 94 25.07 -5.65 -9.21
CA PHE A 94 23.66 -5.75 -8.80
C PHE A 94 22.72 -4.80 -9.56
N GLN A 95 23.24 -3.75 -10.20
CA GLN A 95 22.44 -2.76 -10.92
C GLN A 95 21.90 -3.30 -12.25
N LEU A 96 22.62 -4.23 -12.87
CA LEU A 96 22.24 -4.83 -14.16
C LEU A 96 21.38 -6.09 -14.01
N LEU A 97 21.34 -6.65 -12.80
CA LEU A 97 20.63 -7.90 -12.49
C LEU A 97 19.33 -7.58 -11.76
N GLY A 98 18.34 -7.09 -12.49
CA GLY A 98 16.97 -7.08 -11.98
C GLY A 98 16.47 -8.50 -11.71
N LEU A 99 15.40 -8.63 -10.93
CA LEU A 99 14.86 -9.96 -10.62
C LEU A 99 13.92 -10.41 -11.74
N ARG A 100 14.39 -11.32 -12.60
CA ARG A 100 13.57 -11.90 -13.67
C ARG A 100 12.36 -12.65 -13.09
N ASN A 101 11.19 -12.23 -13.53
CA ASN A 101 9.95 -12.93 -13.29
C ASN A 101 9.78 -14.03 -14.35
N LEU A 102 9.86 -15.29 -13.92
CA LEU A 102 9.83 -16.44 -14.84
C LEU A 102 8.48 -16.64 -15.54
N LEU A 103 7.38 -16.13 -14.96
CA LEU A 103 6.04 -16.31 -15.50
C LEU A 103 5.66 -15.25 -16.55
N SER A 104 6.26 -14.06 -16.48
CA SER A 104 5.86 -12.91 -17.32
C SER A 104 6.96 -12.41 -18.25
N SER A 105 8.16 -12.99 -18.24
CA SER A 105 9.38 -12.52 -18.95
C SER A 105 9.86 -11.10 -18.59
N LEU A 106 9.17 -10.44 -17.66
CA LEU A 106 9.50 -9.12 -17.14
C LEU A 106 10.55 -9.20 -16.05
N THR A 107 11.19 -8.08 -15.78
CA THR A 107 12.20 -7.95 -14.74
C THR A 107 11.73 -6.95 -13.68
N LEU A 108 11.77 -7.34 -12.41
CA LEU A 108 11.50 -6.44 -11.30
C LEU A 108 12.73 -5.57 -11.04
N LEU A 109 12.50 -4.27 -10.92
CA LEU A 109 13.54 -3.26 -10.76
C LEU A 109 14.23 -3.38 -9.40
N ARG A 110 15.56 -3.45 -9.46
CA ARG A 110 16.45 -3.40 -8.31
C ARG A 110 17.21 -2.08 -8.26
N CYS A 111 17.35 -1.56 -7.07
CA CYS A 111 17.91 -0.26 -6.78
C CYS A 111 18.72 -0.29 -5.50
N SER A 112 19.39 0.82 -5.22
CA SER A 112 20.09 0.98 -3.96
C SER A 112 19.10 0.81 -2.80
N PRO A 113 19.39 -0.03 -1.77
CA PRO A 113 18.42 -0.37 -0.76
C PRO A 113 17.75 0.85 -0.14
N LEU A 114 16.43 0.78 0.01
CA LEU A 114 15.65 1.72 0.81
C LEU A 114 15.55 1.20 2.25
N GLN A 115 15.53 2.12 3.20
CA GLN A 115 15.17 1.81 4.58
C GLN A 115 13.67 1.51 4.68
N PHE A 116 13.26 0.92 5.80
CA PHE A 116 11.86 0.75 6.12
C PHE A 116 11.15 2.11 6.21
N TYR A 117 10.00 2.24 5.53
CA TYR A 117 9.07 3.34 5.74
C TYR A 117 7.68 2.80 5.99
N LEU A 118 6.95 3.42 6.91
CA LEU A 118 5.53 3.18 7.10
C LEU A 118 4.80 4.52 7.19
N ALA A 119 3.64 4.58 6.54
CA ALA A 119 2.70 5.67 6.68
C ALA A 119 1.31 5.12 6.95
N ALA A 120 0.55 5.84 7.76
CA ALA A 120 -0.84 5.50 8.04
C ALA A 120 -1.72 6.74 7.92
N GLY A 121 -2.88 6.58 7.29
CA GLY A 121 -3.84 7.67 7.08
C GLY A 121 -5.28 7.20 7.17
N VAL A 122 -6.16 8.05 7.67
CA VAL A 122 -7.60 7.80 7.67
C VAL A 122 -8.20 8.59 6.51
N ILE A 123 -8.59 7.89 5.44
CA ILE A 123 -9.10 8.49 4.21
C ILE A 123 -10.53 7.99 3.98
N GLY A 124 -11.42 8.89 3.56
CA GLY A 124 -12.83 8.59 3.33
C GLY A 124 -13.33 9.14 1.99
N PRO A 125 -14.63 9.43 1.86
CA PRO A 125 -15.24 9.86 0.60
C PRO A 125 -14.66 11.14 -0.02
N ALA A 126 -14.04 12.02 0.79
CA ALA A 126 -13.37 13.20 0.26
C ALA A 126 -12.10 12.88 -0.57
N GLY A 127 -11.63 11.62 -0.55
CA GLY A 127 -10.33 11.26 -1.09
C GLY A 127 -9.19 11.76 -0.21
N GLY A 128 -7.97 11.62 -0.69
CA GLY A 128 -6.79 12.04 0.06
C GLY A 128 -5.49 11.64 -0.60
N THR A 129 -4.38 12.07 0.00
CA THR A 129 -3.03 11.69 -0.43
C THR A 129 -2.29 11.10 0.76
N LEU A 130 -1.57 10.00 0.51
CA LEU A 130 -0.69 9.35 1.48
C LEU A 130 0.71 9.24 0.89
N TRP A 131 1.70 9.72 1.65
CA TRP A 131 3.11 9.61 1.29
C TRP A 131 3.78 8.53 2.14
N VAL A 132 4.55 7.64 1.52
CA VAL A 132 5.34 6.62 2.21
C VAL A 132 6.75 6.59 1.63
N GLY A 133 7.72 7.08 2.40
CA GLY A 133 9.06 7.33 1.90
C GLY A 133 9.02 8.16 0.61
N PRO A 134 9.60 7.67 -0.50
CA PRO A 134 9.63 8.40 -1.78
C PRO A 134 8.41 8.14 -2.67
N HIS A 135 7.41 7.39 -2.21
CA HIS A 135 6.22 7.03 -2.98
C HIS A 135 4.99 7.81 -2.53
N LYS A 136 4.02 7.97 -3.44
CA LYS A 136 2.78 8.71 -3.22
C LYS A 136 1.59 7.92 -3.71
N LEU A 137 0.57 7.80 -2.86
CA LEU A 137 -0.75 7.33 -3.22
C LEU A 137 -1.73 8.51 -3.22
N VAL A 138 -2.49 8.68 -4.29
CA VAL A 138 -3.59 9.63 -4.38
C VAL A 138 -4.89 8.87 -4.59
N ILE A 139 -5.80 8.97 -3.65
CA ILE A 139 -7.14 8.37 -3.70
C ILE A 139 -8.11 9.49 -4.10
N PRO A 140 -8.78 9.40 -5.25
CA PRO A 140 -9.70 10.45 -5.66
C PRO A 140 -10.95 10.48 -4.78
N ALA A 141 -11.70 11.58 -4.85
CA ALA A 141 -12.98 11.68 -4.17
C ALA A 141 -13.93 10.56 -4.64
N ASN A 142 -14.75 10.07 -3.72
CA ASN A 142 -15.72 8.99 -3.89
C ASN A 142 -15.14 7.61 -4.22
N ALA A 143 -13.81 7.46 -4.32
CA ALA A 143 -13.17 6.15 -4.49
C ALA A 143 -13.46 5.20 -3.31
N LEU A 144 -13.68 5.77 -2.13
CA LEU A 144 -14.08 5.08 -0.90
C LEU A 144 -15.43 5.60 -0.43
N SER A 145 -16.34 4.70 -0.07
CA SER A 145 -17.67 5.06 0.45
C SER A 145 -17.66 5.41 1.94
N GLN A 146 -16.61 5.02 2.66
CA GLN A 146 -16.49 5.19 4.11
C GLN A 146 -15.04 5.50 4.50
N TYR A 147 -14.85 6.03 5.71
CA TYR A 147 -13.51 6.21 6.28
C TYR A 147 -12.84 4.86 6.51
N GLN A 148 -11.64 4.72 5.95
CA GLN A 148 -10.79 3.55 6.07
C GLN A 148 -9.43 3.97 6.63
N LEU A 149 -8.91 3.18 7.58
CA LEU A 149 -7.49 3.24 7.92
C LEU A 149 -6.69 2.57 6.81
N ILE A 150 -5.77 3.31 6.25
CA ILE A 150 -4.90 2.89 5.16
C ILE A 150 -3.49 2.89 5.70
N ILE A 151 -2.81 1.77 5.55
CA ILE A 151 -1.41 1.62 5.94
C ILE A 151 -0.63 1.33 4.66
N ALA A 152 0.45 2.07 4.46
CA ALA A 152 1.38 1.88 3.37
C ALA A 152 2.76 1.59 3.94
N THR A 153 3.38 0.50 3.49
CA THR A 153 4.68 0.05 3.96
C THR A 153 5.64 -0.09 2.79
N VAL A 154 6.83 0.48 2.92
CA VAL A 154 7.99 0.19 2.08
C VAL A 154 8.91 -0.69 2.91
N PRO A 155 8.95 -2.01 2.63
CA PRO A 155 9.88 -2.89 3.31
C PRO A 155 11.32 -2.52 2.97
N MET A 156 12.23 -2.73 3.91
CA MET A 156 13.67 -2.59 3.63
C MET A 156 14.07 -3.54 2.50
N GLY A 157 14.95 -3.08 1.63
CA GLY A 157 15.55 -3.90 0.58
C GLY A 157 15.82 -3.15 -0.72
N SER A 158 16.36 -3.88 -1.70
CA SER A 158 16.74 -3.37 -3.01
C SER A 158 15.61 -3.36 -4.05
N LEU A 159 14.48 -4.02 -3.79
CA LEU A 159 13.32 -3.99 -4.69
C LEU A 159 12.46 -2.77 -4.39
N VAL A 160 12.09 -2.01 -5.43
CA VAL A 160 11.18 -0.89 -5.27
C VAL A 160 9.77 -1.43 -5.03
N ARG A 161 9.36 -1.51 -3.75
CA ARG A 161 8.10 -2.13 -3.32
C ARG A 161 7.31 -1.23 -2.38
N VAL A 162 6.00 -1.19 -2.58
CA VAL A 162 5.04 -0.65 -1.61
C VAL A 162 3.96 -1.71 -1.34
N GLN A 163 3.57 -1.87 -0.08
CA GLN A 163 2.51 -2.77 0.36
C GLN A 163 1.41 -1.95 1.03
N PHE A 164 0.17 -2.16 0.61
CA PHE A 164 -0.99 -1.50 1.18
C PHE A 164 -1.84 -2.45 2.02
N ALA A 165 -2.34 -1.94 3.14
CA ALA A 165 -3.36 -2.58 3.96
C ALA A 165 -4.56 -1.65 4.18
N PRO A 166 -5.79 -2.19 4.29
CA PRO A 166 -6.11 -3.62 4.24
C PRO A 166 -5.99 -4.21 2.83
N HIS A 167 -5.46 -5.43 2.74
CA HIS A 167 -5.29 -6.11 1.46
C HIS A 167 -6.66 -6.37 0.81
N GLY A 168 -6.75 -6.16 -0.50
CA GLY A 168 -7.96 -6.39 -1.29
C GLY A 168 -9.03 -5.30 -1.16
N LEU A 169 -8.79 -4.20 -0.43
CA LEU A 169 -9.69 -3.05 -0.47
C LEU A 169 -9.79 -2.53 -1.90
N THR A 170 -10.98 -2.57 -2.49
CA THR A 170 -11.23 -2.10 -3.86
C THR A 170 -11.72 -0.66 -3.87
N PHE A 171 -11.44 0.03 -4.97
CA PHE A 171 -11.89 1.40 -5.20
C PHE A 171 -13.00 1.44 -6.24
N SER A 172 -13.99 2.31 -6.04
CA SER A 172 -14.98 2.62 -7.08
C SER A 172 -14.38 3.43 -8.24
N GLN A 173 -13.27 4.13 -7.98
CA GLN A 173 -12.50 4.89 -8.94
C GLN A 173 -11.01 4.61 -8.72
N PRO A 174 -10.22 4.30 -9.76
CA PRO A 174 -8.81 3.97 -9.60
C PRO A 174 -8.02 5.04 -8.84
N ALA A 175 -7.24 4.59 -7.86
CA ALA A 175 -6.26 5.43 -7.17
C ALA A 175 -4.98 5.55 -8.02
N GLN A 176 -4.23 6.64 -7.84
CA GLN A 176 -2.95 6.84 -8.51
C GLN A 176 -1.80 6.53 -7.56
N LEU A 177 -1.00 5.51 -7.91
CA LEU A 177 0.22 5.16 -7.22
C LEU A 177 1.42 5.67 -8.00
N THR A 178 2.11 6.68 -7.48
CA THR A 178 3.39 7.15 -8.01
C THR A 178 4.53 6.53 -7.22
N MET A 179 5.37 5.74 -7.89
CA MET A 179 6.56 5.13 -7.32
C MET A 179 7.83 5.81 -7.82
N SER A 180 8.68 6.30 -6.92
CA SER A 180 10.00 6.83 -7.26
C SER A 180 11.02 5.71 -7.44
N TYR A 181 11.83 5.84 -8.47
CA TYR A 181 13.04 5.06 -8.73
C TYR A 181 14.28 5.96 -8.83
N SER A 182 14.25 7.15 -8.21
CA SER A 182 15.38 8.09 -8.22
C SER A 182 16.65 7.58 -7.54
N HIS A 183 16.56 6.48 -6.79
CA HIS A 183 17.66 5.81 -6.10
C HIS A 183 18.22 4.62 -6.90
N CYS A 184 17.86 4.55 -8.19
CA CYS A 184 18.23 3.49 -9.11
C CYS A 184 19.15 4.02 -10.20
N ALA A 185 19.95 3.14 -10.80
CA ALA A 185 20.58 3.38 -12.09
C ALA A 185 19.72 2.65 -13.14
N PRO A 186 18.72 3.32 -13.75
CA PRO A 186 17.77 2.64 -14.62
C PRO A 186 18.47 2.07 -15.86
N PRO A 187 18.21 0.80 -16.24
CA PRO A 187 18.82 0.20 -17.41
C PRO A 187 18.35 0.87 -18.71
N GLY A 188 19.22 1.67 -19.32
CA GLY A 188 19.09 2.19 -20.70
C GLY A 188 17.68 2.68 -21.07
N ASN A 189 17.11 2.06 -22.12
CA ASN A 189 15.82 2.44 -22.70
C ASN A 189 14.60 1.76 -22.06
N ALA A 190 14.77 1.07 -20.93
CA ALA A 190 13.68 0.39 -20.22
C ALA A 190 12.50 1.33 -19.95
N GLN A 191 11.28 0.83 -20.13
CA GLN A 191 10.06 1.56 -19.80
C GLN A 191 9.47 0.98 -18.53
N PHE A 192 9.47 1.77 -17.46
CA PHE A 192 9.01 1.28 -16.17
C PHE A 192 7.50 1.24 -16.07
N ARG A 193 6.99 0.21 -15.41
CA ARG A 193 5.57 0.01 -15.14
C ARG A 193 5.36 -0.32 -13.68
N VAL A 194 4.25 0.13 -13.10
CA VAL A 194 3.77 -0.44 -11.84
C VAL A 194 3.32 -1.87 -12.13
N ALA A 195 3.68 -2.79 -11.24
CA ALA A 195 3.33 -4.19 -11.32
C ALA A 195 2.64 -4.62 -10.02
N TYR A 196 1.45 -5.20 -10.14
CA TYR A 196 0.81 -5.91 -9.05
C TYR A 196 1.52 -7.26 -8.86
N VAL A 197 2.06 -7.49 -7.65
CA VAL A 197 2.80 -8.72 -7.33
C VAL A 197 2.11 -9.54 -6.25
N GLY A 198 2.02 -10.84 -6.49
CA GLY A 198 1.56 -11.85 -5.55
C GLY A 198 2.68 -12.43 -4.70
N SER A 199 2.38 -13.58 -4.08
CA SER A 199 3.38 -14.36 -3.34
C SER A 199 4.56 -14.75 -4.24
N GLY A 200 5.76 -14.78 -3.65
CA GLY A 200 6.98 -15.13 -4.38
C GLY A 200 7.41 -14.10 -5.43
N MET A 201 6.90 -12.87 -5.40
CA MET A 201 7.21 -11.79 -6.36
C MET A 201 6.73 -12.11 -7.79
N ASN A 202 5.67 -12.91 -7.89
CA ASN A 202 5.02 -13.18 -9.16
C ASN A 202 4.23 -11.95 -9.63
N ILE A 203 4.53 -11.43 -10.82
CA ILE A 203 3.75 -10.36 -11.44
C ILE A 203 2.41 -10.97 -11.88
N LEU A 204 1.33 -10.47 -11.29
CA LEU A 204 -0.03 -10.90 -11.58
C LEU A 204 -0.69 -10.00 -12.63
N GLU A 205 -0.40 -8.69 -12.56
CA GLU A 205 -0.97 -7.71 -13.46
C GLU A 205 -0.02 -6.50 -13.62
N LEU A 206 -0.13 -5.82 -14.75
CA LEU A 206 0.51 -4.53 -14.99
C LEU A 206 -0.55 -3.44 -15.18
N PRO A 207 -0.89 -2.70 -14.13
CA PRO A 207 -1.84 -1.62 -14.26
C PRO A 207 -1.41 -0.55 -15.28
N PRO A 208 -2.36 0.18 -15.90
CA PRO A 208 -2.05 1.29 -16.79
C PRO A 208 -1.06 2.25 -16.11
N SER A 209 0.09 2.44 -16.73
CA SER A 209 1.23 3.14 -16.12
C SER A 209 1.85 4.15 -17.07
N ILE A 210 2.31 5.28 -16.51
CA ILE A 210 3.07 6.31 -17.21
C ILE A 210 4.42 6.45 -16.53
N ASP A 211 5.49 6.24 -17.30
CA ASP A 211 6.87 6.42 -16.87
C ASP A 211 7.34 7.85 -17.14
N ASN A 212 7.60 8.61 -16.09
CA ASN A 212 8.20 9.94 -16.15
C ASN A 212 9.68 9.85 -15.79
N ARG A 213 10.50 9.52 -16.80
CA ARG A 213 11.97 9.38 -16.68
C ARG A 213 12.68 10.62 -16.16
N PRO A 214 12.39 11.85 -16.65
CA PRO A 214 13.01 13.05 -16.11
C PRO A 214 12.80 13.21 -14.59
N ALA A 215 11.65 12.78 -14.06
CA ALA A 215 11.36 12.83 -12.63
C ALA A 215 11.75 11.55 -11.87
N SER A 216 12.27 10.53 -12.56
CA SER A 216 12.53 9.19 -12.05
C SER A 216 11.34 8.59 -11.28
N LYS A 217 10.14 8.69 -11.89
CA LYS A 217 8.88 8.25 -11.28
C LYS A 217 8.01 7.52 -12.29
N VAL A 218 7.39 6.42 -11.86
CA VAL A 218 6.33 5.75 -12.61
C VAL A 218 5.01 5.93 -11.86
N THR A 219 3.94 6.25 -12.58
CA THR A 219 2.60 6.37 -11.98
C THR A 219 1.66 5.34 -12.59
N GLY A 220 1.10 4.46 -11.77
CA GLY A 220 0.12 3.46 -12.14
C GLY A 220 -1.27 3.79 -11.60
N GLN A 221 -2.32 3.42 -12.34
CA GLN A 221 -3.70 3.44 -11.85
C GLN A 221 -4.01 2.10 -11.19
N ILE A 222 -4.28 2.09 -9.88
CA ILE A 222 -4.59 0.87 -9.13
C ILE A 222 -6.06 0.87 -8.70
N ASP A 223 -6.73 -0.27 -8.81
CA ASP A 223 -8.14 -0.46 -8.48
C ASP A 223 -8.35 -1.13 -7.11
N HIS A 224 -7.28 -1.63 -6.49
CA HIS A 224 -7.33 -2.21 -5.15
C HIS A 224 -6.03 -2.02 -4.36
N PHE A 225 -6.03 -2.45 -3.10
CA PHE A 225 -4.83 -2.52 -2.27
C PHE A 225 -4.17 -3.88 -2.31
N SER A 226 -2.88 -3.87 -2.62
CA SER A 226 -2.01 -5.04 -2.55
C SER A 226 -0.54 -4.64 -2.44
N SER A 227 0.37 -5.54 -2.84
CA SER A 227 1.78 -5.28 -3.03
C SER A 227 2.06 -4.86 -4.47
N TYR A 228 2.74 -3.74 -4.63
CA TYR A 228 3.14 -3.20 -5.92
C TYR A 228 4.66 -3.04 -5.99
N MET A 229 5.20 -3.31 -7.17
CA MET A 229 6.60 -3.13 -7.50
C MET A 229 6.76 -2.38 -8.83
N ILE A 230 8.01 -2.04 -9.19
CA ILE A 230 8.34 -1.55 -10.52
C ILE A 230 8.89 -2.70 -11.37
N ALA A 231 8.39 -2.86 -12.59
CA ALA A 231 8.86 -3.84 -13.57
C ALA A 231 9.22 -3.17 -14.92
N TYR A 232 10.04 -3.86 -15.72
CA TYR A 232 10.42 -3.47 -17.09
C TYR A 232 10.83 -4.70 -17.94
#